data_AF-A0A3C2BCT6-F1
#
_entry.id   AF-A0A3C2BCT6-F1
#
_cell.length_a   1.000
_cell.length_b   1.000
_cell.length_c   1.000
_cell.angle_alpha   90.00
_cell.angle_beta   90.00
_cell.angle_gamma   90.00
#
_symmetry.space_group_name_H-M   'P 1'
#
loop_
_entity.id
_entity.type
_entity.pdbx_description
1 polymer ?
#
loop_
_entity_poly.entity_id
_entity_poly.type
_entity_poly.pdbx_seq_one_letter_code
_entity_poly.pdbx_strand_id
1 'polypeptide(L)' 'MGGFFGAVSENDCIADVFFGTDYHSHLGTRRGGMATYGSDGWKRAIHNI' A
#
# COMPACT_ATOMS: atom_id res chain seq x y z
N MET A 1 13.85 -10.26 0.25
CA MET A 1 13.24 -9.61 1.44
C MET A 1 11.95 -8.93 0.98
N GLY A 2 11.09 -8.50 1.90
CA GLY A 2 9.87 -7.75 1.60
C GLY A 2 9.38 -7.06 2.86
N GLY A 3 8.46 -6.11 2.72
CA GLY A 3 7.88 -5.36 3.82
C GLY A 3 6.41 -5.07 3.58
N PHE A 4 5.67 -4.83 4.67
CA PHE A 4 4.28 -4.39 4.63
C PHE A 4 4.14 -3.11 5.43
N PHE A 5 3.30 -2.20 4.93
CA PHE A 5 2.87 -1.01 5.64
C PHE A 5 1.34 -0.89 5.50
N GLY A 6 0.67 -0.45 6.54
CA GLY A 6 -0.79 -0.33 6.54
C GLY A 6 -1.27 0.66 7.58
N ALA A 7 -2.39 1.29 7.31
CA ALA A 7 -3.08 2.22 8.19
C ALA A 7 -4.58 1.94 8.16
N VAL A 8 -5.25 2.22 9.29
CA VAL A 8 -6.71 2.20 9.40
C VAL A 8 -7.11 3.49 10.08
N SER A 9 -8.04 4.22 9.47
CA SER A 9 -8.46 5.54 9.94
C SER A 9 -9.93 5.77 9.57
N GLU A 10 -10.62 6.59 10.37
CA GLU A 10 -11.94 7.13 10.01
C GLU A 10 -11.84 8.19 8.91
N ASN A 11 -10.64 8.76 8.72
CA ASN A 11 -10.32 9.72 7.66
C ASN A 11 -9.57 9.03 6.52
N ASP A 12 -9.47 9.69 5.36
CA ASP A 12 -8.66 9.17 4.25
C ASP A 12 -7.20 8.98 4.69
N CYS A 13 -6.68 7.78 4.49
CA CYS A 13 -5.30 7.39 4.81
C CYS A 13 -4.60 6.71 3.61
N ILE A 14 -5.14 6.90 2.40
CA ILE A 14 -4.61 6.26 1.19
C ILE A 14 -3.18 6.77 0.91
N ALA A 15 -2.96 8.08 1.08
CA ALA A 15 -1.65 8.71 0.90
C ALA A 15 -0.62 8.17 1.91
N ASP A 16 -1.02 8.00 3.18
CA ASP A 16 -0.12 7.46 4.21
C ASP A 16 0.33 6.05 3.85
N VAL A 17 -0.61 5.19 3.42
CA VAL A 17 -0.31 3.83 2.98
C VAL A 17 0.61 3.84 1.76
N PHE A 18 0.40 4.75 0.81
CA PHE A 18 1.25 4.89 -0.36
C PHE A 18 2.69 5.26 0.01
N PHE A 19 2.90 6.34 0.76
CA PHE A 19 4.25 6.80 1.13
C PHE A 19 4.97 5.82 2.07
N GLY A 20 4.25 5.18 3.00
CA GLY A 20 4.83 4.14 3.86
C GLY A 20 5.23 2.89 3.08
N THR A 21 4.47 2.52 2.04
CA THR A 21 4.86 1.42 1.13
C THR A 21 6.07 1.79 0.28
N ASP A 22 6.12 3.01 -0.26
CA ASP A 22 7.25 3.51 -1.06
C ASP A 22 8.54 3.57 -0.25
N TYR A 23 8.47 3.97 1.03
CA TYR A 23 9.62 3.93 1.94
C TYR A 23 10.22 2.52 2.06
N HIS A 24 9.39 1.48 2.05
CA HIS A 24 9.81 0.08 2.12
C HIS A 24 10.25 -0.52 0.77
N SER A 25 10.28 0.25 -0.32
CA SER A 25 10.69 -0.24 -1.66
C SER A 25 12.08 -0.90 -1.67
N HIS A 26 13.00 -0.43 -0.82
CA HIS A 26 14.34 -1.01 -0.66
C HIS A 26 14.34 -2.43 -0.07
N LEU A 27 13.24 -2.87 0.56
CA LEU A 27 13.13 -4.21 1.14
C LEU A 27 12.79 -5.27 0.09
N GLY A 28 12.29 -4.91 -1.10
CA GLY A 28 11.94 -5.87 -2.13
C GLY A 28 11.72 -5.26 -3.52
N THR A 29 12.30 -5.88 -4.54
CA THR A 29 12.38 -5.34 -5.92
C THR A 29 11.75 -6.28 -6.97
N ARG A 30 10.69 -7.02 -6.59
CA ARG A 30 10.04 -7.98 -7.49
C ARG A 30 8.55 -7.73 -7.65
N ARG A 31 7.86 -7.37 -6.56
CA ARG A 31 6.42 -7.08 -6.56
C ARG A 31 6.12 -6.00 -5.54
N GLY A 32 5.24 -5.09 -5.91
CA GLY A 32 4.80 -3.97 -5.11
C GLY A 32 3.34 -3.68 -5.38
N GLY A 33 2.69 -3.02 -4.45
CA GLY A 33 1.28 -2.71 -4.57
C GLY A 33 0.63 -2.38 -3.24
N MET A 34 -0.64 -2.02 -3.32
CA MET A 34 -1.47 -1.65 -2.19
C MET A 34 -2.91 -2.12 -2.40
N ALA A 35 -3.60 -2.34 -1.29
CA ALA A 35 -5.03 -2.62 -1.26
C ALA A 35 -5.69 -1.66 -0.27
N THR A 36 -6.83 -1.10 -0.66
CA THR A 36 -7.59 -0.14 0.15
C THR A 36 -9.06 -0.55 0.19
N TYR A 37 -9.75 -0.10 1.22
CA TYR A 37 -11.19 -0.30 1.39
C TYR A 37 -11.82 1.03 1.80
N GLY A 38 -12.94 1.38 1.17
CA GLY A 38 -13.66 2.62 1.46
C GLY A 38 -15.09 2.58 0.93
N SER A 39 -15.70 3.75 0.75
CA SER A 39 -17.08 3.90 0.23
C SER A 39 -17.31 3.22 -1.12
N ASP A 40 -16.29 3.20 -1.97
CA ASP A 40 -16.33 2.56 -3.30
C ASP A 40 -16.04 1.04 -3.23
N GLY A 41 -16.00 0.47 -2.03
CA GLY A 41 -15.64 -0.91 -1.79
C GLY A 41 -14.13 -1.15 -1.83
N TRP A 42 -13.76 -2.35 -2.25
CA TRP A 42 -12.38 -2.82 -2.23
C TRP A 42 -11.64 -2.48 -3.52
N LYS A 43 -10.45 -1.87 -3.40
CA LYS A 43 -9.57 -1.55 -4.53
C LYS A 43 -8.19 -2.14 -4.28
N ARG A 44 -7.56 -2.71 -5.31
CA ARG A 44 -6.19 -3.20 -5.22
C ARG A 44 -5.42 -2.96 -6.51
N ALA A 45 -4.13 -2.70 -6.39
CA ALA A 45 -3.19 -2.73 -7.50
C ALA A 45 -1.91 -3.40 -7.03
N ILE A 46 -1.56 -4.56 -7.61
CA ILE A 46 -0.34 -5.31 -7.32
C ILE A 46 0.32 -5.63 -8.66
N HIS A 47 1.57 -5.22 -8.82
CA HIS A 47 2.31 -5.38 -10.07
C HIS A 47 3.76 -5.81 -9.78
N ASN A 48 4.45 -6.27 -10.83
CA ASN A 48 5.90 -6.43 -10.76
C ASN A 48 6.53 -5.03 -10.91
N ILE A 49 7.56 -4.79 -10.10
CA ILE A 49 8.38 -3.56 -10.07
C ILE A 49 9.80 -3.91 -10.49
#